data_AF-A0A1A9CUC2-F1
#
_entry.id   AF-A0A1A9CUC2-F1
#
_cell.length_a   1.000
_cell.length_b   1.000
_cell.length_c   1.000
_cell.angle_alpha   90.00
_cell.angle_beta   90.00
_cell.angle_gamma   90.00
#
_symmetry.space_group_name_H-M   'P 1'
#
loop_
_entity.id
_entity.type
_entity.pdbx_description
1 polymer ?
#
loop_
_entity_poly.entity_id
_entity_poly.type
_entity_poly.pdbx_seq_one_letter_code
_entity_poly.pdbx_strand_id
1 'polypeptide(L)'
;MAAAAPADGASACAPLWSATTDYAAGGTVSHHGRNWSAKWWTRNENPGAASVWADRGACTGGESDFVVSEAQFDAIFPDRDPFYTYQGLVDALDAYPGFANTGTPQTRAREAAAFLTHADFESVGLRYVKEINEANYGRKCDDTQPYGCPAGREAYYGRGPIMFSWNFNYKAAGDALGLDLLNDPWLVERDPSVAWQTALWYWNTQNGPGVMTSHEAMVGGAGFGQTIRSLNGALECDGGNPESVASRVDRYERITGIVGTAPGSGLTC
;
A
#
# COMPACT_ATOMS: atom_id res chain seq x y z
N MET A 1 -25.55 -18.87 1.28
CA MET A 1 -24.69 -17.71 0.98
C MET A 1 -25.18 -16.57 1.85
N ALA A 2 -24.50 -16.28 2.94
CA ALA A 2 -24.75 -15.06 3.71
C ALA A 2 -23.78 -14.00 3.14
N ALA A 3 -24.33 -12.91 2.61
CA ALA A 3 -23.54 -11.73 2.30
C ALA A 3 -22.86 -11.25 3.58
N ALA A 4 -21.57 -10.92 3.49
CA ALA A 4 -20.88 -10.22 4.58
C ALA A 4 -21.65 -8.92 4.87
N ALA A 5 -21.98 -8.70 6.14
CA ALA A 5 -22.57 -7.43 6.58
C ALA A 5 -21.56 -6.31 6.34
N PRO A 6 -22.00 -5.10 5.92
CA PRO A 6 -21.10 -3.95 5.85
C PRO A 6 -20.58 -3.66 7.26
N ALA A 7 -19.34 -3.17 7.36
CA ALA A 7 -18.86 -2.60 8.60
C ALA A 7 -19.66 -1.32 8.90
N ASP A 8 -20.76 -1.46 9.66
CA ASP A 8 -21.53 -0.36 10.22
C ASP A 8 -20.62 0.44 11.17
N GLY A 9 -20.09 1.57 10.70
CA GLY A 9 -19.26 2.45 11.54
C GLY A 9 -18.60 3.63 10.84
N ALA A 10 -18.43 3.61 9.53
CA ALA A 10 -17.85 4.74 8.80
C ALA A 10 -18.88 5.84 8.56
N SER A 11 -18.53 7.07 8.92
CA SER A 11 -19.37 8.26 8.66
C SER A 11 -19.43 8.59 7.15
N ALA A 12 -20.42 9.35 6.70
CA ALA A 12 -20.41 9.84 5.31
C ALA A 12 -19.21 10.78 5.08
N CYS A 13 -18.56 10.67 3.91
CA CYS A 13 -17.48 11.59 3.57
C CYS A 13 -18.00 13.03 3.43
N ALA A 14 -17.28 13.96 4.05
CA ALA A 14 -17.43 15.40 3.85
C ALA A 14 -17.02 15.79 2.40
N PRO A 15 -17.17 17.05 1.98
CA PRO A 15 -16.66 17.49 0.68
C PRO A 15 -15.15 17.25 0.56
N LEU A 16 -14.69 16.87 -0.64
CA LEU A 16 -13.27 16.67 -0.92
C LEU A 16 -12.43 17.89 -0.57
N TRP A 17 -11.27 17.64 0.04
CA TRP A 17 -10.28 18.68 0.27
C TRP A 17 -9.77 19.25 -1.06
N SER A 18 -9.61 20.57 -1.09
CA SER A 18 -9.00 21.32 -2.18
C SER A 18 -7.84 22.18 -1.68
N ALA A 19 -6.71 22.09 -2.38
CA ALA A 19 -5.50 22.87 -2.14
C ALA A 19 -5.70 24.38 -2.27
N THR A 20 -6.70 24.82 -3.06
CA THR A 20 -6.92 26.24 -3.35
C THR A 20 -7.91 26.91 -2.41
N THR A 21 -8.58 26.15 -1.54
CA THR A 21 -9.62 26.64 -0.62
C THR A 21 -9.01 27.01 0.73
N ASP A 22 -9.45 28.14 1.28
CA ASP A 22 -9.12 28.54 2.65
C ASP A 22 -10.10 27.89 3.64
N TYR A 23 -9.59 27.20 4.66
CA TYR A 23 -10.40 26.56 5.70
C TYR A 23 -10.20 27.27 7.03
N ALA A 24 -11.30 27.66 7.68
CA ALA A 24 -11.28 28.17 9.05
C ALA A 24 -11.21 27.01 10.06
N ALA A 25 -10.87 27.32 11.32
CA ALA A 25 -10.92 26.35 12.41
C ALA A 25 -12.32 25.68 12.49
N GLY A 26 -12.34 24.36 12.61
CA GLY A 26 -13.55 23.54 12.60
C GLY A 26 -14.07 23.16 11.21
N GLY A 27 -13.52 23.74 10.13
CA GLY A 27 -13.86 23.33 8.75
C GLY A 27 -13.63 21.84 8.53
N THR A 28 -14.55 21.18 7.84
CA THR A 28 -14.53 19.72 7.62
C THR A 28 -14.37 19.38 6.15
N VAL A 29 -13.54 18.36 5.87
CA VAL A 29 -13.25 17.86 4.52
C VAL A 29 -13.04 16.35 4.57
N SER A 30 -13.16 15.69 3.42
CA SER A 30 -12.66 14.33 3.24
C SER A 30 -11.35 14.34 2.45
N HIS A 31 -10.44 13.42 2.78
CA HIS A 31 -9.16 13.22 2.08
C HIS A 31 -8.67 11.80 2.35
N HIS A 32 -8.30 11.05 1.30
CA HIS A 32 -7.84 9.65 1.39
C HIS A 32 -8.79 8.75 2.21
N GLY A 33 -10.09 8.79 1.93
CA GLY A 33 -11.10 7.95 2.61
C GLY A 33 -11.36 8.30 4.09
N ARG A 34 -10.88 9.45 4.58
CA ARG A 34 -11.06 9.89 5.97
C ARG A 34 -11.64 11.28 6.04
N ASN A 35 -12.43 11.52 7.08
CA ASN A 35 -12.88 12.87 7.43
C ASN A 35 -11.85 13.58 8.30
N TRP A 36 -11.68 14.88 8.07
CA TRP A 36 -10.72 15.72 8.77
C TRP A 36 -11.37 17.02 9.22
N SER A 37 -10.84 17.62 10.29
CA SER A 37 -11.25 18.93 10.77
C SER A 37 -10.06 19.84 10.99
N ALA A 38 -10.09 21.04 10.43
CA ALA A 38 -9.02 22.02 10.58
C ALA A 38 -8.93 22.50 12.04
N LYS A 39 -7.76 22.41 12.66
CA LYS A 39 -7.52 22.88 14.05
C LYS A 39 -7.40 24.41 14.12
N TRP A 40 -6.91 25.04 13.06
CA TRP A 40 -6.78 26.48 12.86
C TRP A 40 -6.89 26.80 11.36
N TRP A 41 -6.76 28.08 10.99
CA TRP A 41 -6.82 28.48 9.59
C TRP A 41 -5.74 27.79 8.75
N THR A 42 -6.11 27.25 7.59
CA THR A 42 -5.19 26.55 6.69
C THR A 42 -5.59 26.69 5.23
N ARG A 43 -4.58 26.63 4.34
CA ARG A 43 -4.72 26.52 2.89
C ARG A 43 -3.53 25.73 2.35
N ASN A 44 -3.78 24.85 1.38
CA ASN A 44 -2.72 24.08 0.70
C ASN A 44 -1.84 23.23 1.64
N GLU A 45 -2.40 22.78 2.77
CA GLU A 45 -1.78 21.80 3.66
C GLU A 45 -2.63 20.53 3.63
N ASN A 46 -2.05 19.40 3.22
CA ASN A 46 -2.79 18.16 3.00
C ASN A 46 -3.24 17.52 4.33
N PRO A 47 -4.52 17.15 4.49
CA PRO A 47 -4.95 16.32 5.61
C PRO A 47 -4.21 14.98 5.64
N GLY A 48 -3.83 14.51 6.82
CA GLY A 48 -3.01 13.29 6.99
C GLY A 48 -1.49 13.51 6.90
N ALA A 49 -1.03 14.52 6.18
CA ALA A 49 0.40 14.89 6.11
C ALA A 49 0.75 16.11 6.97
N ALA A 50 -0.19 17.05 7.14
CA ALA A 50 0.02 18.27 7.91
C ALA A 50 -0.68 18.22 9.28
N SER A 51 0.00 18.71 10.31
CA SER A 51 -0.48 18.65 11.70
C SER A 51 -1.71 19.54 11.98
N VAL A 52 -2.05 20.45 11.06
CA VAL A 52 -3.23 21.33 11.15
C VAL A 52 -4.56 20.57 11.07
N TRP A 53 -4.58 19.37 10.49
CA TRP A 53 -5.79 18.56 10.37
C TRP A 53 -5.91 17.58 11.53
N ALA A 54 -7.10 17.54 12.15
CA ALA A 54 -7.49 16.53 13.12
C ALA A 54 -8.26 15.42 12.42
N ASP A 55 -7.79 14.17 12.53
CA ASP A 55 -8.49 12.99 12.01
C ASP A 55 -9.84 12.81 12.71
N ARG A 56 -10.89 12.53 11.93
CA ARG A 56 -12.27 12.25 12.39
C ARG A 56 -12.73 10.83 12.05
N GLY A 57 -11.83 10.00 11.55
CA GLY A 57 -12.07 8.60 11.23
C GLY A 57 -12.35 8.37 9.74
N ALA A 58 -12.39 7.08 9.39
CA ALA A 58 -12.76 6.60 8.07
C ALA A 58 -14.17 7.09 7.66
N CYS A 59 -14.35 7.31 6.36
CA CYS A 59 -15.62 7.73 5.78
C CYS A 59 -15.92 6.98 4.49
N THR A 60 -17.20 6.96 4.10
CA THR A 60 -17.66 6.32 2.84
C THR A 60 -18.54 7.27 2.03
N GLY A 61 -18.61 7.05 0.71
CA GLY A 61 -19.55 7.75 -0.18
C GLY A 61 -19.08 9.10 -0.75
N GLY A 62 -17.80 9.22 -1.12
CA GLY A 62 -17.23 10.40 -1.79
C GLY A 62 -16.36 10.02 -3.00
N GLU A 63 -15.90 11.03 -3.76
CA GLU A 63 -14.89 10.85 -4.82
C GLU A 63 -13.51 10.52 -4.21
N SER A 64 -12.69 9.75 -4.92
CA SER A 64 -11.28 9.50 -4.52
C SER A 64 -10.38 10.63 -4.99
N ASP A 65 -9.50 11.09 -4.11
CA ASP A 65 -8.45 12.08 -4.39
C ASP A 65 -7.06 11.44 -4.56
N PHE A 66 -7.01 10.12 -4.74
CA PHE A 66 -5.77 9.40 -4.97
C PHE A 66 -5.07 9.88 -6.25
N VAL A 67 -3.75 10.01 -6.19
CA VAL A 67 -2.93 10.58 -7.27
C VAL A 67 -2.86 9.72 -8.53
N VAL A 68 -3.30 8.46 -8.47
CA VAL A 68 -3.46 7.57 -9.64
C VAL A 68 -4.95 7.37 -9.85
N SER A 69 -5.45 7.79 -11.02
CA SER A 69 -6.85 7.58 -11.41
C SER A 69 -7.16 6.11 -11.71
N GLU A 70 -8.43 5.74 -11.69
CA GLU A 70 -8.87 4.38 -12.08
C GLU A 70 -8.42 4.01 -13.49
N ALA A 71 -8.52 4.94 -14.44
CA ALA A 71 -8.07 4.72 -15.82
C ALA A 71 -6.55 4.46 -15.91
N GLN A 72 -5.74 5.12 -15.07
CA GLN A 72 -4.31 4.85 -14.99
C GLN A 72 -4.04 3.51 -14.33
N PHE A 73 -4.78 3.15 -13.27
CA PHE A 73 -4.69 1.84 -12.62
C PHE A 73 -5.02 0.72 -13.61
N ASP A 74 -6.08 0.86 -14.39
CA ASP A 74 -6.45 -0.06 -15.47
C ASP A 74 -5.38 -0.17 -16.56
N ALA A 75 -4.75 0.96 -16.93
CA ALA A 75 -3.67 0.97 -17.91
C ALA A 75 -2.38 0.31 -17.38
N ILE A 76 -2.12 0.40 -16.08
CA ILE A 76 -0.98 -0.28 -15.43
C ILE A 76 -1.22 -1.80 -15.40
N PHE A 77 -2.44 -2.20 -15.06
CA PHE A 77 -2.85 -3.60 -14.81
C PHE A 77 -4.03 -4.05 -15.70
N PRO A 78 -3.82 -4.19 -17.02
CA PRO A 78 -4.90 -4.50 -17.96
C PRO A 78 -5.44 -5.92 -17.84
N ASP A 79 -4.62 -6.86 -17.36
CA ASP A 79 -4.95 -8.28 -17.26
C ASP A 79 -5.08 -8.78 -15.81
N ARG A 80 -5.30 -7.87 -14.85
CA ARG A 80 -5.37 -8.24 -13.43
C ARG A 80 -6.53 -9.19 -13.14
N ASP A 81 -6.37 -9.96 -12.07
CA ASP A 81 -7.47 -10.71 -11.49
C ASP A 81 -8.58 -9.73 -10.99
N PRO A 82 -9.87 -10.02 -11.24
CA PRO A 82 -10.98 -9.17 -10.77
C PRO A 82 -11.02 -8.92 -9.26
N PHE A 83 -10.33 -9.75 -8.46
CA PHE A 83 -10.10 -9.49 -7.04
C PHE A 83 -9.51 -8.11 -6.80
N TYR A 84 -8.50 -7.70 -7.57
CA TYR A 84 -7.82 -6.42 -7.39
C TYR A 84 -8.62 -5.27 -8.02
N THR A 85 -9.57 -4.75 -7.28
CA THR A 85 -10.34 -3.56 -7.68
C THR A 85 -9.57 -2.28 -7.38
N TYR A 86 -9.79 -1.24 -8.18
CA TYR A 86 -9.30 0.11 -7.87
C TYR A 86 -9.89 0.62 -6.56
N GLN A 87 -11.19 0.37 -6.34
CA GLN A 87 -11.86 0.73 -5.10
C GLN A 87 -11.21 0.08 -3.87
N GLY A 88 -10.81 -1.20 -3.96
CA GLY A 88 -10.09 -1.85 -2.87
C GLY A 88 -8.76 -1.17 -2.53
N LEU A 89 -8.03 -0.63 -3.51
CA LEU A 89 -6.82 0.17 -3.25
C LEU A 89 -7.19 1.49 -2.57
N VAL A 90 -8.20 2.19 -3.08
CA VAL A 90 -8.66 3.48 -2.51
C VAL A 90 -9.14 3.31 -1.07
N ASP A 91 -9.92 2.27 -0.80
CA ASP A 91 -10.43 1.94 0.54
C ASP A 91 -9.31 1.62 1.53
N ALA A 92 -8.16 1.16 1.05
CA ALA A 92 -7.00 0.84 1.88
C ALA A 92 -6.13 2.05 2.23
N LEU A 93 -6.27 3.18 1.50
CA LEU A 93 -5.43 4.38 1.71
C LEU A 93 -5.64 5.00 3.09
N ASP A 94 -6.81 4.81 3.68
CA ASP A 94 -7.18 5.37 4.97
C ASP A 94 -6.32 4.81 6.12
N ALA A 95 -5.76 3.61 5.96
CA ALA A 95 -4.88 2.96 6.91
C ALA A 95 -3.52 3.67 7.01
N TYR A 96 -3.11 4.36 5.94
CA TYR A 96 -1.82 5.06 5.84
C TYR A 96 -1.97 6.45 5.21
N PRO A 97 -2.51 7.45 5.93
CA PRO A 97 -2.81 8.77 5.37
C PRO A 97 -1.62 9.58 4.82
N GLY A 98 -0.38 9.19 5.15
CA GLY A 98 0.83 9.80 4.62
C GLY A 98 1.26 9.25 3.25
N PHE A 99 0.84 8.02 2.91
CA PHE A 99 1.19 7.36 1.66
C PHE A 99 0.63 8.11 0.45
N ALA A 100 1.50 8.39 -0.53
CA ALA A 100 1.18 9.17 -1.73
C ALA A 100 0.50 10.52 -1.41
N ASN A 101 0.74 11.05 -0.21
CA ASN A 101 0.15 12.29 0.29
C ASN A 101 1.19 13.25 0.87
N THR A 102 2.45 12.82 0.94
CA THR A 102 3.56 13.58 1.54
C THR A 102 4.47 14.17 0.46
N GLY A 103 4.85 15.44 0.64
CA GLY A 103 5.74 16.16 -0.26
C GLY A 103 5.04 16.76 -1.49
N THR A 104 5.81 16.98 -2.56
CA THR A 104 5.31 17.62 -3.79
C THR A 104 4.32 16.72 -4.55
N PRO A 105 3.47 17.26 -5.46
CA PRO A 105 2.68 16.43 -6.37
C PRO A 105 3.51 15.38 -7.11
N GLN A 106 4.73 15.74 -7.53
CA GLN A 106 5.66 14.82 -8.20
C GLN A 106 6.15 13.72 -7.26
N THR A 107 6.47 14.04 -6.01
CA THR A 107 6.87 13.06 -4.97
C THR A 107 5.74 12.05 -4.73
N ARG A 108 4.51 12.52 -4.55
CA ARG A 108 3.33 11.70 -4.30
C ARG A 108 3.04 10.75 -5.47
N ALA A 109 3.04 11.27 -6.69
CA ALA A 109 2.86 10.47 -7.91
C ALA A 109 3.98 9.43 -8.07
N ARG A 110 5.21 9.79 -7.74
CA ARG A 110 6.38 8.91 -7.81
C ARG A 110 6.32 7.79 -6.77
N GLU A 111 5.93 8.10 -5.55
CA GLU A 111 5.72 7.11 -4.50
C GLU A 111 4.63 6.11 -4.89
N ALA A 112 3.47 6.58 -5.35
CA ALA A 112 2.39 5.71 -5.82
C ALA A 112 2.86 4.80 -6.97
N ALA A 113 3.59 5.34 -7.94
CA ALA A 113 4.15 4.57 -9.03
C ALA A 113 5.12 3.47 -8.54
N ALA A 114 6.00 3.79 -7.59
CA ALA A 114 6.95 2.83 -7.02
C ALA A 114 6.24 1.69 -6.28
N PHE A 115 5.24 2.01 -5.45
CA PHE A 115 4.41 1.02 -4.78
C PHE A 115 3.69 0.08 -5.76
N LEU A 116 3.07 0.65 -6.80
CA LEU A 116 2.39 -0.13 -7.83
C LEU A 116 3.37 -0.96 -8.69
N THR A 117 4.62 -0.55 -8.83
CA THR A 117 5.66 -1.40 -9.45
C THR A 117 5.94 -2.66 -8.65
N HIS A 118 6.02 -2.56 -7.32
CA HIS A 118 6.20 -3.76 -6.50
C HIS A 118 4.97 -4.67 -6.60
N ALA A 119 3.77 -4.10 -6.61
CA ALA A 119 2.56 -4.87 -6.88
C ALA A 119 2.63 -5.57 -8.25
N ASP A 120 2.99 -4.85 -9.32
CA ASP A 120 3.16 -5.38 -10.68
C ASP A 120 4.19 -6.52 -10.75
N PHE A 121 5.32 -6.37 -10.04
CA PHE A 121 6.39 -7.34 -10.06
C PHE A 121 6.05 -8.61 -9.27
N GLU A 122 5.62 -8.48 -8.01
CA GLU A 122 5.42 -9.63 -7.12
C GLU A 122 4.21 -10.49 -7.53
N SER A 123 3.15 -9.87 -8.03
CA SER A 123 1.90 -10.57 -8.40
C SER A 123 1.74 -10.83 -9.89
N VAL A 124 2.78 -10.53 -10.69
CA VAL A 124 2.79 -10.67 -12.15
C VAL A 124 1.65 -9.87 -12.79
N GLY A 125 1.64 -8.56 -12.53
CA GLY A 125 0.61 -7.64 -13.03
C GLY A 125 -0.75 -7.85 -12.37
N LEU A 126 -0.76 -8.15 -11.06
CA LEU A 126 -1.97 -8.43 -10.27
C LEU A 126 -2.78 -9.63 -10.80
N ARG A 127 -2.14 -10.56 -11.52
CA ARG A 127 -2.79 -11.78 -12.04
C ARG A 127 -2.96 -12.86 -10.99
N TYR A 128 -2.17 -12.82 -9.92
CA TYR A 128 -2.18 -13.84 -8.89
C TYR A 128 -2.46 -13.25 -7.51
N VAL A 129 -3.56 -13.70 -6.90
CA VAL A 129 -3.95 -13.35 -5.53
C VAL A 129 -3.10 -14.08 -4.48
N LYS A 130 -2.56 -15.25 -4.85
CA LYS A 130 -1.77 -16.11 -3.96
C LYS A 130 -0.57 -16.73 -4.68
N GLU A 131 0.44 -17.13 -3.90
CA GLU A 131 1.63 -17.83 -4.36
C GLU A 131 1.27 -19.07 -5.16
N ILE A 132 1.87 -19.22 -6.35
CA ILE A 132 1.52 -20.28 -7.31
C ILE A 132 2.05 -21.64 -6.86
N ASN A 133 3.26 -21.68 -6.29
CA ASN A 133 3.93 -22.94 -5.94
C ASN A 133 3.49 -23.44 -4.55
N GLU A 134 2.41 -24.22 -4.52
CA GLU A 134 1.85 -24.77 -3.26
C GLU A 134 2.86 -25.64 -2.48
N ALA A 135 3.87 -26.22 -3.14
CA ALA A 135 4.91 -27.00 -2.46
C ALA A 135 5.76 -26.16 -1.49
N ASN A 136 5.71 -24.83 -1.58
CA ASN A 136 6.42 -23.92 -0.68
C ASN A 136 5.59 -23.46 0.52
N TYR A 137 4.28 -23.74 0.56
CA TYR A 137 3.38 -23.15 1.56
C TYR A 137 3.80 -23.49 2.99
N GLY A 138 4.18 -24.75 3.24
CA GLY A 138 4.63 -25.21 4.55
C GLY A 138 5.98 -24.64 5.03
N ARG A 139 6.68 -23.85 4.19
CA ARG A 139 7.95 -23.20 4.56
C ARG A 139 7.76 -21.87 5.30
N LYS A 140 6.57 -21.26 5.19
CA LYS A 140 6.30 -19.91 5.72
C LYS A 140 5.79 -19.90 7.16
N CYS A 141 5.96 -21.03 7.85
CA CYS A 141 5.71 -21.15 9.27
C CYS A 141 7.06 -21.15 9.99
N ASP A 142 7.37 -20.05 10.67
CA ASP A 142 8.49 -19.96 11.60
C ASP A 142 8.04 -20.47 12.98
N ASP A 143 8.38 -21.73 13.27
CA ASP A 143 8.07 -22.41 14.54
C ASP A 143 8.83 -21.81 15.75
N THR A 144 9.81 -20.92 15.52
CA THR A 144 10.52 -20.24 16.61
C THR A 144 9.73 -19.08 17.21
N GLN A 145 8.69 -18.60 16.50
CA GLN A 145 7.80 -17.57 17.01
C GLN A 145 6.95 -18.10 18.18
N PRO A 146 6.79 -17.34 19.28
CA PRO A 146 6.09 -17.82 20.47
C PRO A 146 4.59 -18.10 20.26
N TYR A 147 4.01 -17.51 19.22
CA TYR A 147 2.62 -17.73 18.82
C TYR A 147 2.46 -18.84 17.77
N GLY A 148 3.55 -19.40 17.25
CA GLY A 148 3.53 -20.47 16.26
C GLY A 148 2.71 -20.14 15.01
N CYS A 149 1.94 -21.12 14.55
CA CYS A 149 1.20 -21.09 13.29
C CYS A 149 -0.25 -21.59 13.51
N PRO A 150 -1.08 -20.83 14.24
CA PRO A 150 -2.40 -21.30 14.69
C PRO A 150 -3.39 -21.55 13.54
N ALA A 151 -3.25 -20.88 12.39
CA ALA A 151 -4.03 -21.15 11.20
C ALA A 151 -3.58 -22.42 10.44
N GLY A 152 -2.49 -23.05 10.87
CA GLY A 152 -1.88 -24.22 10.25
C GLY A 152 -0.53 -23.91 9.58
N ARG A 153 0.32 -24.95 9.49
CA ARG A 153 1.70 -24.83 8.95
C ARG A 153 1.75 -24.26 7.52
N GLU A 154 0.75 -24.59 6.72
CA GLU A 154 0.67 -24.20 5.31
C GLU A 154 -0.21 -22.96 5.09
N ALA A 155 -0.57 -22.21 6.14
CA ALA A 155 -1.54 -21.12 6.02
C ALA A 155 -0.93 -19.75 5.69
N TYR A 156 0.40 -19.59 5.76
CA TYR A 156 1.10 -18.28 5.68
C TYR A 156 1.88 -18.07 4.39
N TYR A 157 1.45 -18.70 3.30
CA TYR A 157 1.99 -18.48 1.95
C TYR A 157 1.76 -17.05 1.45
N GLY A 158 2.42 -16.71 0.33
CA GLY A 158 2.29 -15.39 -0.29
C GLY A 158 0.86 -15.08 -0.71
N ARG A 159 0.32 -13.94 -0.27
CA ARG A 159 -0.98 -13.40 -0.71
C ARG A 159 -0.90 -11.92 -1.05
N GLY A 160 -1.91 -11.44 -1.76
CA GLY A 160 -2.09 -10.03 -2.02
C GLY A 160 -1.03 -9.45 -2.98
N PRO A 161 -0.98 -8.12 -3.11
CA PRO A 161 -0.28 -7.48 -4.23
C PRO A 161 1.24 -7.65 -4.16
N ILE A 162 1.82 -7.85 -2.96
CA ILE A 162 3.28 -8.00 -2.77
C ILE A 162 3.71 -9.41 -2.33
N MET A 163 2.86 -10.43 -2.53
CA MET A 163 3.13 -11.81 -2.09
C MET A 163 3.49 -11.91 -0.59
N PHE A 164 2.69 -11.22 0.23
CA PHE A 164 2.81 -11.14 1.68
C PHE A 164 2.82 -12.53 2.33
N SER A 165 3.92 -12.89 2.98
CA SER A 165 4.22 -14.24 3.46
C SER A 165 4.74 -14.23 4.90
N TRP A 166 4.75 -15.41 5.55
CA TRP A 166 5.29 -15.70 6.89
C TRP A 166 4.40 -15.34 8.07
N ASN A 167 4.21 -16.28 9.00
CA ASN A 167 3.39 -16.12 10.21
C ASN A 167 3.72 -14.85 11.02
N PHE A 168 4.99 -14.47 11.12
CA PHE A 168 5.39 -13.26 11.83
C PHE A 168 4.93 -11.96 11.14
N ASN A 169 4.89 -11.93 9.80
CA ASN A 169 4.36 -10.79 9.07
C ASN A 169 2.85 -10.72 9.22
N TYR A 170 2.13 -11.84 9.07
CA TYR A 170 0.67 -11.88 9.30
C TYR A 170 0.32 -11.40 10.71
N LYS A 171 1.09 -11.79 11.73
CA LYS A 171 0.92 -11.28 13.10
C LYS A 171 1.15 -9.76 13.19
N ALA A 172 2.28 -9.28 12.70
CA ALA A 172 2.66 -7.87 12.83
C ALA A 172 1.74 -6.93 12.03
N ALA A 173 1.34 -7.31 10.82
CA ALA A 173 0.38 -6.55 10.02
C ALA A 173 -1.01 -6.58 10.65
N GLY A 174 -1.44 -7.75 11.13
CA GLY A 174 -2.73 -7.89 11.82
C GLY A 174 -2.84 -7.00 13.05
N ASP A 175 -1.80 -6.98 13.90
CA ASP A 175 -1.74 -6.09 15.06
C ASP A 175 -1.84 -4.61 14.68
N ALA A 176 -1.15 -4.20 13.61
CA ALA A 176 -1.12 -2.81 13.17
C ALA A 176 -2.46 -2.36 12.54
N LEU A 177 -3.13 -3.27 11.84
CA LEU A 177 -4.39 -3.01 11.14
C LEU A 177 -5.63 -3.28 12.00
N GLY A 178 -5.47 -3.89 13.19
CA GLY A 178 -6.58 -4.33 14.03
C GLY A 178 -7.35 -5.51 13.44
N LEU A 179 -6.68 -6.37 12.67
CA LEU A 179 -7.23 -7.54 11.99
C LEU A 179 -6.56 -8.81 12.50
N ASP A 180 -7.31 -9.88 12.78
CA ASP A 180 -6.72 -11.15 13.22
C ASP A 180 -6.17 -11.98 12.04
N LEU A 181 -5.16 -11.45 11.37
CA LEU A 181 -4.53 -12.08 10.21
C LEU A 181 -3.67 -13.30 10.57
N LEU A 182 -3.30 -13.45 11.85
CA LEU A 182 -2.56 -14.64 12.29
C LEU A 182 -3.48 -15.87 12.33
N ASN A 183 -4.71 -15.74 12.84
CA ASN A 183 -5.67 -16.85 12.87
C ASN A 183 -6.52 -16.94 11.61
N ASP A 184 -6.71 -15.83 10.89
CA ASP A 184 -7.43 -15.80 9.62
C ASP A 184 -6.60 -15.15 8.48
N PRO A 185 -5.50 -15.79 8.06
CA PRO A 185 -4.65 -15.27 6.99
C PRO A 185 -5.35 -15.23 5.61
N TRP A 186 -6.44 -15.97 5.43
CA TRP A 186 -7.23 -15.97 4.20
C TRP A 186 -8.03 -14.68 4.00
N LEU A 187 -8.13 -13.78 4.99
CA LEU A 187 -8.69 -12.45 4.76
C LEU A 187 -7.95 -11.71 3.63
N VAL A 188 -6.63 -11.87 3.53
CA VAL A 188 -5.79 -11.21 2.51
C VAL A 188 -6.11 -11.67 1.08
N GLU A 189 -6.75 -12.82 0.89
CA GLU A 189 -7.19 -13.32 -0.43
C GLU A 189 -8.72 -13.29 -0.62
N ARG A 190 -9.48 -12.82 0.38
CA ARG A 190 -10.95 -12.73 0.32
C ARG A 190 -11.44 -11.29 0.31
N ASP A 191 -10.67 -10.37 0.87
CA ASP A 191 -10.99 -8.95 0.92
C ASP A 191 -9.88 -8.14 0.21
N PRO A 192 -10.20 -7.46 -0.90
CA PRO A 192 -9.20 -6.72 -1.65
C PRO A 192 -8.66 -5.49 -0.92
N SER A 193 -9.46 -4.85 -0.06
CA SER A 193 -8.97 -3.74 0.77
C SER A 193 -7.95 -4.25 1.77
N VAL A 194 -8.23 -5.37 2.44
CA VAL A 194 -7.25 -6.01 3.35
C VAL A 194 -5.97 -6.39 2.60
N ALA A 195 -6.07 -6.92 1.38
CA ALA A 195 -4.90 -7.21 0.55
C ALA A 195 -4.01 -5.97 0.34
N TRP A 196 -4.62 -4.83 -0.04
CA TRP A 196 -3.89 -3.57 -0.21
C TRP A 196 -3.37 -3.00 1.11
N GLN A 197 -4.12 -3.10 2.21
CA GLN A 197 -3.70 -2.65 3.54
C GLN A 197 -2.43 -3.39 4.00
N THR A 198 -2.31 -4.71 3.75
CA THR A 198 -1.09 -5.44 4.11
C THR A 198 0.15 -4.98 3.31
N ALA A 199 -0.02 -4.63 2.04
CA ALA A 199 1.06 -4.07 1.24
C ALA A 199 1.42 -2.64 1.65
N LEU A 200 0.43 -1.80 1.95
CA LEU A 200 0.66 -0.47 2.50
C LEU A 200 1.33 -0.53 3.87
N TRP A 201 0.96 -1.50 4.71
CA TRP A 201 1.63 -1.75 5.98
C TRP A 201 3.12 -2.03 5.75
N TYR A 202 3.46 -2.93 4.82
CA TYR A 202 4.85 -3.22 4.52
C TYR A 202 5.58 -1.96 4.04
N TRP A 203 5.00 -1.26 3.06
CA TRP A 203 5.56 -0.06 2.44
C TRP A 203 5.90 1.04 3.44
N ASN A 204 4.99 1.30 4.38
CA ASN A 204 5.05 2.44 5.30
C ASN A 204 5.73 2.12 6.64
N THR A 205 5.96 0.83 6.97
CA THR A 205 6.43 0.45 8.31
C THR A 205 7.63 -0.50 8.33
N GLN A 206 7.91 -1.22 7.23
CA GLN A 206 8.92 -2.26 7.22
C GLN A 206 10.18 -1.81 6.48
N ASN A 207 11.33 -2.02 7.11
CA ASN A 207 12.63 -1.84 6.47
C ASN A 207 13.06 -3.09 5.69
N GLY A 208 12.50 -4.26 6.01
CA GLY A 208 12.94 -5.55 5.47
C GLY A 208 14.47 -5.70 5.52
N PRO A 209 15.12 -6.12 4.42
CA PRO A 209 16.59 -6.18 4.33
C PRO A 209 17.30 -4.81 4.19
N GLY A 210 16.55 -3.72 4.06
CA GLY A 210 17.05 -2.36 3.94
C GLY A 210 17.27 -1.67 5.28
N VAL A 211 17.43 -0.35 5.22
CA VAL A 211 17.70 0.51 6.39
C VAL A 211 16.64 1.59 6.61
N MET A 212 15.62 1.64 5.75
CA MET A 212 14.52 2.59 5.78
C MET A 212 13.27 1.97 5.18
N THR A 213 12.11 2.56 5.45
CA THR A 213 10.87 2.16 4.81
C THR A 213 10.86 2.59 3.34
N SER A 214 10.02 1.95 2.53
CA SER A 214 9.88 2.36 1.13
C SER A 214 9.21 3.74 1.02
N HIS A 215 8.30 4.07 1.95
CA HIS A 215 7.75 5.41 2.09
C HIS A 215 8.86 6.47 2.28
N GLU A 216 9.74 6.28 3.26
CA GLU A 216 10.85 7.21 3.53
C GLU A 216 11.82 7.30 2.36
N ALA A 217 12.10 6.18 1.67
CA ALA A 217 12.95 6.18 0.49
C ALA A 217 12.42 7.09 -0.63
N MET A 218 11.10 7.06 -0.86
CA MET A 218 10.46 7.85 -1.92
C MET A 218 10.25 9.31 -1.50
N VAL A 219 9.78 9.55 -0.27
CA VAL A 219 9.53 10.90 0.24
C VAL A 219 10.85 11.65 0.51
N GLY A 220 11.84 10.97 1.08
CA GLY A 220 13.16 11.52 1.39
C GLY A 220 14.11 11.63 0.20
N GLY A 221 13.73 11.08 -0.96
CA GLY A 221 14.51 11.17 -2.20
C GLY A 221 15.71 10.20 -2.26
N ALA A 222 15.73 9.15 -1.45
CA ALA A 222 16.76 8.11 -1.49
C ALA A 222 16.70 7.24 -2.76
N GLY A 223 15.53 7.19 -3.41
CA GLY A 223 15.35 6.60 -4.74
C GLY A 223 14.71 5.20 -4.74
N PHE A 224 14.22 4.79 -5.91
CA PHE A 224 13.49 3.53 -6.09
C PHE A 224 14.32 2.29 -5.71
N GLY A 225 15.64 2.32 -5.90
CA GLY A 225 16.53 1.22 -5.51
C GLY A 225 16.49 0.90 -4.01
N GLN A 226 16.22 1.88 -3.15
CA GLN A 226 16.03 1.61 -1.72
C GLN A 226 14.72 0.87 -1.42
N THR A 227 13.68 1.08 -2.23
CA THR A 227 12.42 0.32 -2.10
C THR A 227 12.61 -1.15 -2.51
N ILE A 228 13.41 -1.41 -3.55
CA ILE A 228 13.86 -2.77 -3.91
C ILE A 228 14.64 -3.40 -2.75
N ARG A 229 15.58 -2.65 -2.17
CA ARG A 229 16.39 -3.11 -1.04
C ARG A 229 15.53 -3.48 0.17
N SER A 230 14.54 -2.65 0.49
CA SER A 230 13.65 -2.89 1.64
C SER A 230 12.65 -4.02 1.39
N LEU A 231 12.33 -4.36 0.14
CA LEU A 231 11.45 -5.50 -0.14
C LEU A 231 12.23 -6.82 -0.23
N ASN A 232 13.29 -6.87 -1.02
CA ASN A 232 14.01 -8.12 -1.31
C ASN A 232 15.54 -7.95 -1.46
N GLY A 233 16.11 -6.95 -0.81
CA GLY A 233 17.50 -6.55 -1.02
C GLY A 233 18.55 -7.62 -0.71
N ALA A 234 18.26 -8.53 0.22
CA ALA A 234 19.17 -9.63 0.55
C ALA A 234 19.38 -10.61 -0.61
N LEU A 235 18.45 -10.67 -1.57
CA LEU A 235 18.53 -11.56 -2.73
C LEU A 235 18.85 -10.83 -4.03
N GLU A 236 18.43 -9.57 -4.16
CA GLU A 236 18.50 -8.84 -5.44
C GLU A 236 19.62 -7.81 -5.53
N CYS A 237 19.88 -7.06 -4.46
CA CYS A 237 20.80 -5.92 -4.48
C CYS A 237 22.28 -6.36 -4.41
N ASP A 238 23.19 -5.40 -4.61
CA ASP A 238 24.64 -5.54 -4.52
C ASP A 238 25.19 -6.64 -5.45
N GLY A 239 24.54 -6.81 -6.61
CA GLY A 239 24.89 -7.82 -7.60
C GLY A 239 24.26 -9.20 -7.37
N GLY A 240 23.35 -9.35 -6.40
CA GLY A 240 22.67 -10.62 -6.11
C GLY A 240 21.80 -11.11 -7.28
N ASN A 241 20.98 -10.22 -7.85
CA ASN A 241 20.20 -10.52 -9.05
C ASN A 241 19.98 -9.27 -9.92
N PRO A 242 20.98 -8.89 -10.75
CA PRO A 242 20.90 -7.70 -11.60
C PRO A 242 19.74 -7.73 -12.60
N GLU A 243 19.34 -8.91 -13.09
CA GLU A 243 18.23 -9.07 -14.02
C GLU A 243 16.88 -8.74 -13.36
N SER A 244 16.70 -9.17 -12.11
CA SER A 244 15.51 -8.83 -11.31
C SER A 244 15.43 -7.33 -11.06
N VAL A 245 16.53 -6.71 -10.64
CA VAL A 245 16.60 -5.25 -10.41
C VAL A 245 16.28 -4.49 -11.69
N ALA A 246 16.87 -4.86 -12.83
CA ALA A 246 16.59 -4.24 -14.12
C ALA A 246 15.10 -4.37 -14.50
N SER A 247 14.50 -5.54 -14.31
CA SER A 247 13.07 -5.77 -14.59
C SER A 247 12.15 -4.91 -13.70
N ARG A 248 12.51 -4.68 -12.42
CA ARG A 248 11.79 -3.73 -11.56
C ARG A 248 11.91 -2.30 -12.07
N VAL A 249 13.10 -1.88 -12.50
CA VAL A 249 13.33 -0.55 -13.06
C VAL A 249 12.53 -0.33 -14.34
N ASP A 250 12.55 -1.28 -15.28
CA ASP A 250 11.79 -1.19 -16.54
C ASP A 250 10.28 -1.01 -16.27
N ARG A 251 9.75 -1.75 -15.30
CA ARG A 251 8.33 -1.61 -14.87
C ARG A 251 8.07 -0.26 -14.23
N TYR A 252 8.97 0.22 -13.38
CA TYR A 252 8.84 1.52 -12.75
C TYR A 252 8.89 2.68 -13.75
N GLU A 253 9.75 2.62 -14.75
CA GLU A 253 9.79 3.60 -15.83
C GLU A 253 8.50 3.57 -16.66
N ARG A 254 7.98 2.38 -16.99
CA ARG A 254 6.65 2.23 -17.64
C ARG A 254 5.54 2.87 -16.80
N ILE A 255 5.47 2.53 -15.52
CA ILE A 255 4.39 2.95 -14.63
C ILE A 255 4.46 4.46 -14.36
N THR A 256 5.64 5.02 -14.14
CA THR A 256 5.82 6.47 -13.98
C THR A 256 5.44 7.22 -15.27
N GLY A 257 5.67 6.64 -16.44
CA GLY A 257 5.16 7.15 -17.72
C GLY A 257 3.62 7.21 -17.81
N ILE A 258 2.92 6.18 -17.33
CA ILE A 258 1.43 6.15 -17.28
C ILE A 258 0.90 7.16 -16.25
N VAL A 259 1.55 7.25 -15.10
CA VAL A 259 1.19 8.19 -14.02
C VAL A 259 1.50 9.65 -14.42
N GLY A 260 2.42 9.87 -15.35
CA GLY A 260 2.82 11.20 -15.82
C GLY A 260 3.83 11.89 -14.90
N THR A 261 4.74 11.13 -14.30
CA THR A 261 5.82 11.66 -13.43
C THR A 261 7.19 11.12 -13.86
N ALA A 262 8.26 11.80 -13.50
CA ALA A 262 9.62 11.32 -13.76
C ALA A 262 10.07 10.32 -12.68
N PRO A 263 10.76 9.22 -13.04
CA PRO A 263 11.18 8.17 -12.10
C PRO A 263 12.18 8.65 -11.03
N GLY A 264 12.89 9.74 -11.30
CA GLY A 264 13.90 10.30 -10.39
C GLY A 264 15.25 9.62 -10.56
N SER A 265 16.08 9.67 -9.52
CA SER A 265 17.42 9.10 -9.47
C SER A 265 17.49 7.90 -8.52
N GLY A 266 18.61 7.16 -8.54
CA GLY A 266 18.83 6.04 -7.63
C GLY A 266 17.86 4.89 -7.87
N LEU A 267 17.71 4.49 -9.14
CA LEU A 267 16.71 3.48 -9.53
C LEU A 267 17.13 2.05 -9.18
N THR A 268 18.42 1.81 -9.06
CA THR A 268 19.00 0.48 -8.82
C THR A 268 19.54 0.35 -7.39
N CYS A 269 19.67 -0.91 -6.99
CA CYS A 269 20.52 -1.39 -5.91
C CYS A 269 21.31 -2.59 -6.47
#